data_AF-A0A0F8YBX0-F1
#
_entry.id   AF-A0A0F8YBX0-F1
#
_cell.length_a   1.000
_cell.length_b   1.000
_cell.length_c   1.000
_cell.angle_alpha   90.00
_cell.angle_beta   90.00
_cell.angle_gamma   90.00
#
_symmetry.space_group_name_H-M   'P 1'
#
loop_
_entity.id
_entity.type
_entity.pdbx_description
1 polymer ?
#
loop_
_entity_poly.entity_id
_entity_poly.type
_entity_poly.pdbx_seq_one_letter_code
_entity_poly.pdbx_strand_id
1 'polypeptide(L)'
;SAQTGQVLFLAGRDVTSTDNSLTVNADGAIRMASSSGIDFSGNGSVTLNAGDYIEIFEGTNINLQGDGVLTLNAANVTNTTRIGGDLTTAGSGGIAFNSNVTFNGSGNQSIDAGTGTLTTGGTISKNSGDLTLTGNAGIDINGSVSANGGSVSLTGNGVDIDGSIEVYGTGNDVTIDSGSGALTVGSYVYINDGGASLTGTGVNVDDSIWAYGAGKDVTIDSGSDALIVDGYVYAARDAVLLSGDIVTVSGQIGAGNDTIVTAGNKITLGSASASGNVSVGSVSGDVEINGPVESVNNNISLTGNNITLAGDVTASNGDVDLNGTVFADGAGSQTFSAGNALT
;
A
#
# COMPACT_ATOMS: atom_id res chain seq x y z
N SER A 1 -28.26 -24.47 -17.07
CA SER A 1 -29.31 -24.85 -16.11
C SER A 1 -28.86 -24.41 -14.73
N ALA A 2 -29.65 -23.60 -14.02
CA ALA A 2 -29.37 -23.32 -12.61
C ALA A 2 -29.50 -24.63 -11.81
N GLN A 3 -28.50 -24.98 -11.01
CA GLN A 3 -28.64 -26.05 -10.03
C GLN A 3 -29.54 -25.56 -8.88
N THR A 4 -30.16 -26.47 -8.14
CA THR A 4 -30.94 -26.14 -6.93
C THR A 4 -30.14 -25.23 -6.00
N GLY A 5 -30.74 -24.12 -5.56
CA GLY A 5 -30.11 -23.15 -4.66
C GLY A 5 -29.34 -21.99 -5.32
N GLN A 6 -29.32 -21.90 -6.66
CA GLN A 6 -28.64 -20.80 -7.38
C GLN A 6 -29.59 -19.67 -7.79
N VAL A 7 -29.12 -18.43 -7.70
CA VAL A 7 -29.79 -17.26 -8.31
C VAL A 7 -28.98 -16.80 -9.51
N LEU A 8 -29.63 -16.66 -10.66
CA LEU A 8 -29.01 -16.17 -11.89
C LEU A 8 -29.67 -14.86 -12.32
N PHE A 9 -28.90 -13.78 -12.31
CA PHE A 9 -29.27 -12.52 -12.95
C PHE A 9 -28.74 -12.50 -14.37
N LEU A 10 -29.66 -12.54 -15.34
CA LEU A 10 -29.39 -12.22 -16.74
C LEU A 10 -29.98 -10.85 -17.00
N ALA A 11 -29.17 -9.80 -16.80
CA ALA A 11 -29.65 -8.44 -17.02
C ALA A 11 -29.20 -7.97 -18.41
N GLY A 12 -30.18 -7.55 -19.22
CA GLY A 12 -29.97 -6.63 -20.34
C GLY A 12 -30.57 -5.24 -20.06
N ARG A 13 -30.97 -4.98 -18.81
CA ARG A 13 -31.63 -3.75 -18.31
C ARG A 13 -31.39 -3.57 -16.81
N ASP A 14 -31.30 -2.31 -16.40
CA ASP A 14 -31.08 -1.78 -15.04
C ASP A 14 -32.02 -2.38 -13.99
N VAL A 15 -31.51 -2.59 -12.78
CA VAL A 15 -32.28 -2.94 -11.57
C VAL A 15 -32.53 -1.65 -10.78
N THR A 16 -33.63 -0.97 -11.05
CA THR A 16 -34.03 0.25 -10.32
C THR A 16 -34.76 -0.09 -9.03
N SER A 17 -34.27 0.38 -7.89
CA SER A 17 -34.98 0.37 -6.61
C SER A 17 -35.12 1.80 -6.09
N THR A 18 -36.33 2.32 -5.98
CA THR A 18 -36.59 3.73 -5.61
C THR A 18 -36.47 3.96 -4.10
N ASP A 19 -35.29 3.73 -3.51
CA ASP A 19 -34.89 3.93 -2.08
C ASP A 19 -34.95 2.71 -1.16
N ASN A 20 -35.40 1.54 -1.63
CA ASN A 20 -35.34 0.32 -0.82
C ASN A 20 -34.02 -0.42 -1.04
N SER A 21 -33.44 -0.95 0.04
CA SER A 21 -32.31 -1.88 -0.07
C SER A 21 -32.73 -3.15 -0.82
N LEU A 22 -31.87 -3.63 -1.72
CA LEU A 22 -32.00 -4.92 -2.37
C LEU A 22 -31.15 -5.94 -1.60
N THR A 23 -31.77 -6.99 -1.10
CA THR A 23 -31.03 -8.14 -0.56
C THR A 23 -31.35 -9.38 -1.38
N VAL A 24 -30.30 -10.01 -1.92
CA VAL A 24 -30.41 -11.30 -2.61
C VAL A 24 -29.74 -12.35 -1.74
N ASN A 25 -30.47 -13.40 -1.38
CA ASN A 25 -29.94 -14.55 -0.66
C ASN A 25 -30.02 -15.79 -1.56
N ALA A 26 -28.93 -16.53 -1.67
CA ALA A 26 -28.89 -17.83 -2.32
C ALA A 26 -28.17 -18.84 -1.41
N ASP A 27 -28.75 -20.00 -1.18
CA ASP A 27 -28.09 -21.08 -0.42
C ASP A 27 -26.87 -21.64 -1.16
N GLY A 28 -26.83 -21.51 -2.48
CA GLY A 28 -25.70 -21.86 -3.34
C GLY A 28 -25.02 -20.61 -3.92
N ALA A 29 -24.83 -20.58 -5.23
CA ALA A 29 -24.16 -19.48 -5.93
C ALA A 29 -25.11 -18.38 -6.43
N ILE A 30 -24.64 -17.14 -6.43
CA ILE A 30 -25.24 -16.03 -7.19
C ILE A 30 -24.39 -15.80 -8.43
N ARG A 31 -25.02 -15.79 -9.61
CA ARG A 31 -24.34 -15.48 -10.88
C ARG A 31 -24.96 -14.30 -11.58
N MET A 32 -24.13 -13.44 -12.14
CA MET A 32 -24.54 -12.18 -12.76
C MET A 32 -23.81 -11.99 -14.09
N ALA A 33 -24.57 -11.82 -15.17
CA ALA A 33 -24.03 -11.57 -16.51
C ALA A 33 -24.77 -10.41 -17.18
N SER A 34 -24.03 -9.48 -17.76
CA SER A 34 -24.57 -8.45 -18.67
C SER A 34 -23.50 -7.99 -19.65
N SER A 35 -23.87 -7.79 -20.92
CA SER A 35 -22.99 -7.20 -21.92
C SER A 35 -22.89 -5.67 -21.84
N SER A 36 -23.74 -5.03 -21.03
CA SER A 36 -23.79 -3.57 -20.86
C SER A 36 -23.54 -3.11 -19.42
N GLY A 37 -23.15 -4.03 -18.53
CA GLY A 37 -23.09 -3.79 -17.10
C GLY A 37 -24.45 -3.98 -16.40
N ILE A 38 -24.43 -3.96 -15.07
CA ILE A 38 -25.59 -4.11 -14.19
C ILE A 38 -25.66 -2.87 -13.31
N ASP A 39 -26.66 -2.05 -13.58
CA ASP A 39 -26.88 -0.81 -12.84
C ASP A 39 -27.91 -1.04 -11.75
N PHE A 40 -27.54 -0.71 -10.51
CA PHE A 40 -28.46 -0.59 -9.38
C PHE A 40 -28.68 0.89 -9.09
N SER A 41 -29.86 1.41 -9.41
CA SER A 41 -30.16 2.83 -9.20
C SER A 41 -31.07 3.03 -7.98
N GLY A 42 -30.73 3.98 -7.12
CA GLY A 42 -31.45 4.36 -5.91
C GLY A 42 -30.54 4.48 -4.68
N ASN A 43 -31.05 5.07 -3.59
CA ASN A 43 -30.25 5.31 -2.39
C ASN A 43 -30.12 4.10 -1.44
N GLY A 44 -30.81 2.99 -1.74
CA GLY A 44 -30.77 1.78 -0.93
C GLY A 44 -29.49 0.96 -1.14
N SER A 45 -29.05 0.25 -0.11
CA SER A 45 -27.90 -0.66 -0.22
C SER A 45 -28.24 -1.90 -1.06
N VAL A 46 -27.24 -2.46 -1.72
CA VAL A 46 -27.34 -3.74 -2.43
C VAL A 46 -26.49 -4.76 -1.70
N THR A 47 -27.12 -5.82 -1.20
CA THR A 47 -26.43 -6.91 -0.52
C THR A 47 -26.67 -8.21 -1.28
N LEU A 48 -25.59 -8.87 -1.69
CA LEU A 48 -25.61 -10.20 -2.28
C LEU A 48 -25.00 -11.19 -1.29
N ASN A 49 -25.81 -12.15 -0.83
CA ASN A 49 -25.41 -13.20 0.09
C ASN A 49 -25.51 -14.56 -0.62
N ALA A 50 -24.38 -15.21 -0.85
CA ALA A 50 -24.29 -16.54 -1.42
C ALA A 50 -23.73 -17.54 -0.40
N GLY A 51 -24.33 -18.72 -0.29
CA GLY A 51 -23.79 -19.82 0.51
C GLY A 51 -22.47 -20.35 -0.06
N ASP A 52 -22.35 -20.37 -1.39
CA ASP A 52 -21.14 -20.84 -2.10
C ASP A 52 -20.25 -19.69 -2.59
N TYR A 53 -20.62 -19.03 -3.70
CA TYR A 53 -19.86 -17.93 -4.30
C TYR A 53 -20.76 -16.94 -5.04
N ILE A 54 -20.21 -15.76 -5.29
CA ILE A 54 -20.77 -14.76 -6.21
C ILE A 54 -19.87 -14.75 -7.46
N GLU A 55 -20.46 -14.85 -8.65
CA GLU A 55 -19.73 -14.78 -9.92
C GLU A 55 -20.35 -13.71 -10.81
N ILE A 56 -19.53 -12.71 -11.15
CA ILE A 56 -19.84 -11.66 -12.12
C ILE A 56 -18.98 -11.95 -13.35
N PHE A 57 -19.61 -12.27 -14.48
CA PHE A 57 -18.90 -12.73 -15.66
C PHE A 57 -18.00 -11.65 -16.29
N GLU A 58 -17.00 -12.08 -17.07
CA GLU A 58 -16.07 -11.19 -17.78
C GLU A 58 -16.81 -10.14 -18.60
N GLY A 59 -16.34 -8.88 -18.51
CA GLY A 59 -16.95 -7.73 -19.17
C GLY A 59 -18.26 -7.23 -18.55
N THR A 60 -18.71 -7.83 -17.44
CA THR A 60 -19.86 -7.34 -16.67
C THR A 60 -19.39 -6.39 -15.58
N ASN A 61 -19.66 -5.09 -15.76
CA ASN A 61 -19.46 -4.09 -14.71
C ASN A 61 -20.68 -4.05 -13.78
N ILE A 62 -20.48 -3.67 -12.52
CA ILE A 62 -21.59 -3.32 -11.61
C ILE A 62 -21.47 -1.86 -11.22
N ASN A 63 -22.54 -1.10 -11.43
CA ASN A 63 -22.62 0.30 -11.06
C ASN A 63 -23.74 0.51 -10.04
N LEU A 64 -23.42 1.04 -8.86
CA LEU A 64 -24.42 1.52 -7.92
C LEU A 64 -24.56 3.04 -8.06
N GLN A 65 -25.74 3.47 -8.48
CA GLN A 65 -26.11 4.88 -8.59
C GLN A 65 -26.90 5.28 -7.35
N GLY A 66 -26.22 5.85 -6.35
CA GLY A 66 -26.83 6.34 -5.11
C GLY A 66 -25.93 6.17 -3.89
N ASP A 67 -26.41 6.60 -2.73
CA ASP A 67 -25.65 6.65 -1.48
C ASP A 67 -25.62 5.32 -0.70
N GLY A 68 -26.21 4.26 -1.26
CA GLY A 68 -26.21 2.92 -0.67
C GLY A 68 -24.86 2.21 -0.80
N VAL A 69 -24.64 1.23 0.06
CA VAL A 69 -23.43 0.38 0.06
C VAL A 69 -23.62 -0.80 -0.89
N LEU A 70 -22.60 -1.16 -1.68
CA LEU A 70 -22.52 -2.49 -2.29
C LEU A 70 -21.85 -3.46 -1.32
N THR A 71 -22.53 -4.53 -0.94
CA THR A 71 -21.97 -5.57 -0.08
C THR A 71 -22.03 -6.92 -0.76
N LEU A 72 -20.86 -7.57 -0.91
CA LEU A 72 -20.73 -8.91 -1.46
C LEU A 72 -20.25 -9.90 -0.40
N ASN A 73 -21.09 -10.90 -0.11
CA ASN A 73 -20.87 -11.90 0.93
C ASN A 73 -20.96 -13.32 0.36
N ALA A 74 -19.83 -14.02 0.30
CA ALA A 74 -19.79 -15.47 0.07
C ALA A 74 -19.43 -16.18 1.38
N ALA A 75 -20.31 -17.07 1.86
CA ALA A 75 -20.14 -17.73 3.17
C ALA A 75 -19.04 -18.80 3.15
N ASN A 76 -18.80 -19.43 1.99
CA ASN A 76 -17.75 -20.41 1.84
C ASN A 76 -16.42 -19.71 1.53
N VAL A 77 -15.59 -19.51 2.55
CA VAL A 77 -14.26 -18.89 2.46
C VAL A 77 -13.29 -19.58 1.48
N THR A 78 -13.57 -20.82 1.06
CA THR A 78 -12.78 -21.53 0.03
C THR A 78 -13.20 -21.20 -1.40
N ASN A 79 -14.42 -20.69 -1.59
CA ASN A 79 -14.93 -20.25 -2.88
C ASN A 79 -14.93 -18.71 -2.94
N THR A 80 -14.01 -18.17 -3.72
CA THR A 80 -13.84 -16.73 -3.92
C THR A 80 -15.02 -16.12 -4.68
N THR A 81 -15.45 -14.91 -4.29
CA THR A 81 -16.25 -14.05 -5.17
C THR A 81 -15.41 -13.75 -6.42
N ARG A 82 -15.95 -13.98 -7.63
CA ARG A 82 -15.24 -13.77 -8.90
C ARG A 82 -15.83 -12.58 -9.63
N ILE A 83 -14.99 -11.63 -10.01
CA ILE A 83 -15.41 -10.38 -10.65
C ILE A 83 -14.68 -10.19 -11.96
N GLY A 84 -15.41 -10.30 -13.06
CA GLY A 84 -14.86 -10.22 -14.42
C GLY A 84 -14.87 -8.83 -15.04
N GLY A 85 -15.46 -7.83 -14.38
CA GLY A 85 -15.45 -6.42 -14.79
C GLY A 85 -15.10 -5.49 -13.63
N ASP A 86 -15.45 -4.21 -13.78
CA ASP A 86 -15.21 -3.18 -12.77
C ASP A 86 -16.41 -3.05 -11.81
N LEU A 87 -16.15 -2.52 -10.62
CA LEU A 87 -17.18 -2.14 -9.66
C LEU A 87 -17.10 -0.66 -9.36
N THR A 88 -18.23 0.05 -9.45
CA THR A 88 -18.27 1.49 -9.17
C THR A 88 -19.51 1.85 -8.36
N THR A 89 -19.35 2.70 -7.36
CA THR A 89 -20.46 3.38 -6.66
C THR A 89 -20.34 4.89 -6.87
N ALA A 90 -21.44 5.56 -7.20
CA ALA A 90 -21.42 7.01 -7.44
C ALA A 90 -21.68 7.86 -6.17
N GLY A 91 -22.24 7.27 -5.12
CA GLY A 91 -22.60 7.96 -3.87
C GLY A 91 -21.70 7.61 -2.69
N SER A 92 -22.13 8.04 -1.50
CA SER A 92 -21.30 7.98 -0.28
C SER A 92 -21.26 6.63 0.44
N GLY A 93 -21.99 5.62 -0.04
CA GLY A 93 -22.13 4.33 0.64
C GLY A 93 -20.90 3.43 0.54
N GLY A 94 -20.12 3.55 -0.53
CA GLY A 94 -18.91 2.76 -0.73
C GLY A 94 -19.17 1.28 -1.03
N ILE A 95 -18.11 0.48 -0.92
CA ILE A 95 -18.08 -0.93 -1.33
C ILE A 95 -17.47 -1.77 -0.20
N ALA A 96 -18.12 -2.88 0.14
CA ALA A 96 -17.66 -3.80 1.16
C ALA A 96 -17.59 -5.25 0.64
N PHE A 97 -16.44 -5.89 0.84
CA PHE A 97 -16.24 -7.32 0.61
C PHE A 97 -15.95 -8.03 1.94
N ASN A 98 -16.84 -8.91 2.38
CA ASN A 98 -16.64 -9.67 3.62
C ASN A 98 -16.02 -11.05 3.40
N SER A 99 -15.59 -11.33 2.16
CA SER A 99 -15.05 -12.62 1.73
C SER A 99 -13.93 -12.40 0.71
N ASN A 100 -13.19 -13.45 0.39
CA ASN A 100 -12.14 -13.39 -0.63
C ASN A 100 -12.72 -13.04 -1.99
N VAL A 101 -12.04 -12.18 -2.74
CA VAL A 101 -12.41 -11.71 -4.08
C VAL A 101 -11.28 -12.00 -5.04
N THR A 102 -11.63 -12.52 -6.22
CA THR A 102 -10.71 -12.66 -7.35
C THR A 102 -11.25 -11.85 -8.52
N PHE A 103 -10.50 -10.82 -8.91
CA PHE A 103 -10.69 -10.09 -10.14
C PHE A 103 -10.11 -10.94 -11.28
N ASN A 104 -10.99 -11.47 -12.13
CA ASN A 104 -10.65 -12.50 -13.12
C ASN A 104 -10.85 -12.04 -14.57
N GLY A 105 -11.08 -10.75 -14.80
CA GLY A 105 -11.04 -10.16 -16.13
C GLY A 105 -9.61 -10.18 -16.67
N SER A 106 -9.46 -10.27 -17.98
CA SER A 106 -8.14 -10.37 -18.64
C SER A 106 -7.33 -9.07 -18.64
N GLY A 107 -8.00 -7.91 -18.59
CA GLY A 107 -7.37 -6.59 -18.55
C GLY A 107 -7.22 -6.02 -17.15
N ASN A 108 -6.90 -4.73 -17.09
CA ASN A 108 -6.93 -3.95 -15.84
C ASN A 108 -8.36 -3.92 -15.29
N GLN A 109 -8.47 -3.92 -13.97
CA GLN A 109 -9.77 -3.83 -13.30
C GLN A 109 -9.71 -2.83 -12.16
N SER A 110 -10.84 -2.15 -11.95
CA SER A 110 -10.97 -1.14 -10.90
C SER A 110 -12.14 -1.42 -9.96
N ILE A 111 -11.92 -1.10 -8.69
CA ILE A 111 -12.97 -0.86 -7.71
C ILE A 111 -12.96 0.63 -7.40
N ASP A 112 -14.08 1.29 -7.61
CA ASP A 112 -14.27 2.69 -7.24
C ASP A 112 -15.44 2.82 -6.27
N ALA A 113 -15.13 2.96 -4.98
CA ALA A 113 -16.10 3.21 -3.91
C ALA A 113 -16.64 4.66 -3.92
N GLY A 114 -16.33 5.46 -4.95
CA GLY A 114 -16.86 6.79 -5.15
C GLY A 114 -16.49 7.72 -3.99
N THR A 115 -17.49 8.39 -3.41
CA THR A 115 -17.27 9.24 -2.22
C THR A 115 -17.27 8.45 -0.92
N GLY A 116 -17.55 7.15 -0.95
CA GLY A 116 -17.53 6.27 0.21
C GLY A 116 -16.18 5.61 0.46
N THR A 117 -16.19 4.66 1.39
CA THR A 117 -15.03 3.86 1.79
C THR A 117 -15.05 2.51 1.07
N LEU A 118 -13.87 2.04 0.66
CA LEU A 118 -13.68 0.65 0.27
C LEU A 118 -13.25 -0.15 1.51
N THR A 119 -14.05 -1.14 1.92
CA THR A 119 -13.71 -2.03 3.04
C THR A 119 -13.57 -3.48 2.57
N THR A 120 -12.51 -4.14 3.00
CA THR A 120 -12.25 -5.54 2.66
C THR A 120 -11.94 -6.33 3.91
N GLY A 121 -12.65 -7.44 4.12
CA GLY A 121 -12.41 -8.39 5.21
C GLY A 121 -11.66 -9.65 4.76
N GLY A 122 -11.53 -9.87 3.45
CA GLY A 122 -10.85 -11.01 2.85
C GLY A 122 -9.78 -10.59 1.85
N THR A 123 -9.11 -11.57 1.25
CA THR A 123 -8.07 -11.31 0.25
C THR A 123 -8.69 -10.85 -1.08
N ILE A 124 -8.22 -9.74 -1.62
CA ILE A 124 -8.43 -9.35 -3.02
C ILE A 124 -7.26 -9.90 -3.84
N SER A 125 -7.56 -10.58 -4.94
CA SER A 125 -6.57 -11.17 -5.84
C SER A 125 -6.80 -10.77 -7.29
N LYS A 126 -5.72 -10.53 -8.04
CA LYS A 126 -5.70 -10.28 -9.49
C LYS A 126 -4.63 -11.15 -10.15
N ASN A 127 -5.01 -11.89 -11.20
CA ASN A 127 -4.11 -12.86 -11.85
C ASN A 127 -3.36 -12.33 -13.08
N SER A 128 -3.72 -11.15 -13.60
CA SER A 128 -3.05 -10.53 -14.76
C SER A 128 -3.60 -9.12 -14.97
N GLY A 129 -2.77 -8.15 -15.35
CA GLY A 129 -3.21 -6.76 -15.51
C GLY A 129 -3.38 -6.05 -14.17
N ASP A 130 -3.45 -4.73 -14.21
CA ASP A 130 -3.40 -3.91 -13.00
C ASP A 130 -4.70 -3.99 -12.20
N LEU A 131 -4.57 -3.80 -10.89
CA LEU A 131 -5.68 -3.65 -9.96
C LEU A 131 -5.65 -2.25 -9.36
N THR A 132 -6.71 -1.48 -9.58
CA THR A 132 -6.88 -0.15 -8.99
C THR A 132 -8.01 -0.17 -7.96
N LEU A 133 -7.73 0.31 -6.76
CA LEU A 133 -8.66 0.40 -5.65
C LEU A 133 -8.81 1.88 -5.26
N THR A 134 -10.01 2.44 -5.38
CA THR A 134 -10.29 3.81 -4.97
C THR A 134 -11.45 3.90 -3.99
N GLY A 135 -11.32 4.83 -3.04
CA GLY A 135 -12.40 5.21 -2.13
C GLY A 135 -12.09 6.58 -1.55
N ASN A 136 -12.81 7.61 -1.98
CA ASN A 136 -12.44 8.99 -1.61
C ASN A 136 -12.61 9.28 -0.12
N ALA A 137 -13.49 8.56 0.60
CA ALA A 137 -13.53 8.65 2.07
C ALA A 137 -12.42 7.85 2.75
N GLY A 138 -11.82 6.90 2.04
CA GLY A 138 -10.71 6.08 2.50
C GLY A 138 -10.77 4.65 1.98
N ILE A 139 -9.73 3.88 2.30
CA ILE A 139 -9.62 2.45 2.03
C ILE A 139 -9.24 1.75 3.34
N ASP A 140 -9.93 0.65 3.64
CA ASP A 140 -9.71 -0.19 4.81
C ASP A 140 -9.55 -1.66 4.36
N ILE A 141 -8.33 -2.18 4.48
CA ILE A 141 -7.97 -3.54 4.10
C ILE A 141 -7.63 -4.34 5.37
N ASN A 142 -8.65 -4.96 5.95
CA ASN A 142 -8.48 -5.96 7.02
C ASN A 142 -7.93 -7.29 6.46
N GLY A 143 -8.08 -7.51 5.15
CA GLY A 143 -7.59 -8.68 4.42
C GLY A 143 -6.21 -8.46 3.81
N SER A 144 -5.98 -8.93 2.58
CA SER A 144 -4.73 -8.70 1.85
C SER A 144 -5.01 -8.41 0.39
N VAL A 145 -4.10 -7.76 -0.32
CA VAL A 145 -4.20 -7.53 -1.77
C VAL A 145 -3.04 -8.25 -2.45
N SER A 146 -3.36 -9.09 -3.43
CA SER A 146 -2.36 -9.82 -4.20
C SER A 146 -2.54 -9.61 -5.70
N ALA A 147 -1.47 -9.27 -6.41
CA ALA A 147 -1.46 -9.22 -7.86
C ALA A 147 -0.34 -10.09 -8.43
N ASN A 148 -0.69 -11.00 -9.33
CA ASN A 148 0.24 -11.86 -10.03
C ASN A 148 0.28 -11.44 -11.50
N GLY A 149 1.23 -10.60 -11.90
CA GLY A 149 1.32 -10.12 -13.29
C GLY A 149 0.58 -8.81 -13.57
N GLY A 150 0.48 -7.92 -12.58
CA GLY A 150 0.04 -6.54 -12.72
C GLY A 150 0.39 -5.71 -11.50
N SER A 151 0.34 -4.39 -11.65
CA SER A 151 0.59 -3.43 -10.57
C SER A 151 -0.63 -3.29 -9.66
N VAL A 152 -0.42 -2.82 -8.44
CA VAL A 152 -1.49 -2.48 -7.49
C VAL A 152 -1.45 -1.00 -7.20
N SER A 153 -2.59 -0.33 -7.34
CA SER A 153 -2.75 1.09 -7.00
C SER A 153 -3.91 1.28 -6.03
N LEU A 154 -3.65 1.92 -4.89
CA LEU A 154 -4.64 2.31 -3.90
C LEU A 154 -4.70 3.84 -3.82
N THR A 155 -5.89 4.42 -3.86
CA THR A 155 -6.08 5.88 -3.70
C THR A 155 -7.29 6.19 -2.83
N GLY A 156 -7.08 6.91 -1.75
CA GLY A 156 -8.16 7.35 -0.85
C GLY A 156 -7.76 8.55 0.00
N ASN A 157 -8.67 9.06 0.83
CA ASN A 157 -8.36 10.09 1.83
C ASN A 157 -8.10 9.45 3.20
N GLY A 158 -7.02 8.68 3.25
CA GLY A 158 -6.74 7.71 4.31
C GLY A 158 -6.72 6.29 3.74
N VAL A 159 -5.68 5.54 4.05
CA VAL A 159 -5.54 4.15 3.64
C VAL A 159 -5.02 3.37 4.85
N ASP A 160 -5.80 2.39 5.28
CA ASP A 160 -5.46 1.48 6.37
C ASP A 160 -5.36 0.05 5.84
N ILE A 161 -4.24 -0.61 6.14
CA ILE A 161 -3.91 -1.93 5.61
C ILE A 161 -3.41 -2.80 6.77
N ASP A 162 -4.33 -3.52 7.40
CA ASP A 162 -3.98 -4.44 8.49
C ASP A 162 -3.23 -5.67 7.97
N GLY A 163 -3.59 -6.18 6.78
CA GLY A 163 -2.87 -7.30 6.17
C GLY A 163 -1.84 -6.87 5.14
N SER A 164 -1.53 -7.76 4.19
CA SER A 164 -0.38 -7.59 3.29
C SER A 164 -0.76 -7.09 1.90
N ILE A 165 0.20 -6.46 1.21
CA ILE A 165 0.17 -6.28 -0.24
C ILE A 165 1.29 -7.13 -0.85
N GLU A 166 0.93 -8.01 -1.79
CA GLU A 166 1.89 -8.87 -2.49
C GLU A 166 1.78 -8.73 -4.00
N VAL A 167 2.83 -8.22 -4.63
CA VAL A 167 2.89 -8.05 -6.08
C VAL A 167 4.01 -8.90 -6.68
N TYR A 168 3.62 -9.75 -7.62
CA TYR A 168 4.50 -10.68 -8.33
C TYR A 168 4.53 -10.36 -9.82
N GLY A 169 5.60 -10.82 -10.48
CA GLY A 169 5.83 -10.59 -11.91
C GLY A 169 6.74 -9.40 -12.17
N THR A 170 7.21 -9.31 -13.40
CA THR A 170 8.28 -8.39 -13.79
C THR A 170 7.78 -6.99 -14.12
N GLY A 171 8.38 -5.97 -13.52
CA GLY A 171 8.08 -4.56 -13.75
C GLY A 171 6.79 -4.05 -13.10
N ASN A 172 6.20 -4.80 -12.17
CA ASN A 172 4.93 -4.45 -11.53
C ASN A 172 5.15 -3.68 -10.24
N ASP A 173 4.57 -2.50 -10.11
CA ASP A 173 4.81 -1.61 -8.98
C ASP A 173 3.63 -1.61 -7.99
N VAL A 174 3.89 -1.16 -6.76
CA VAL A 174 2.86 -0.83 -5.77
C VAL A 174 2.83 0.68 -5.60
N THR A 175 1.66 1.29 -5.79
CA THR A 175 1.43 2.71 -5.51
C THR A 175 0.29 2.85 -4.50
N ILE A 176 0.55 3.52 -3.39
CA ILE A 176 -0.45 3.79 -2.36
C ILE A 176 -0.44 5.29 -2.10
N ASP A 177 -1.58 5.93 -2.34
CA ASP A 177 -1.77 7.35 -2.10
C ASP A 177 -2.95 7.55 -1.15
N SER A 178 -2.66 7.90 0.11
CA SER A 178 -3.69 8.23 1.10
C SER A 178 -4.15 9.69 1.04
N GLY A 179 -3.74 10.44 0.01
CA GLY A 179 -4.23 11.78 -0.27
C GLY A 179 -3.96 12.73 0.90
N SER A 180 -5.02 13.32 1.45
CA SER A 180 -4.95 14.20 2.64
C SER A 180 -5.15 13.47 3.97
N GLY A 181 -5.17 12.14 3.97
CA GLY A 181 -5.27 11.30 5.14
C GLY A 181 -3.98 10.55 5.43
N ALA A 182 -3.90 9.93 6.60
CA ALA A 182 -2.79 9.09 7.00
C ALA A 182 -2.78 7.76 6.23
N LEU A 183 -1.58 7.21 6.01
CA LEU A 183 -1.36 5.86 5.51
C LEU A 183 -0.84 4.98 6.66
N THR A 184 -1.52 3.87 6.91
CA THR A 184 -1.05 2.81 7.81
C THR A 184 -0.83 1.52 7.03
N VAL A 185 0.34 0.91 7.22
CA VAL A 185 0.67 -0.44 6.74
C VAL A 185 0.98 -1.28 7.97
N GLY A 186 -0.02 -2.02 8.46
CA GLY A 186 0.06 -2.85 9.67
C GLY A 186 0.83 -4.16 9.49
N SER A 187 0.89 -4.68 8.26
CA SER A 187 1.76 -5.81 7.90
C SER A 187 2.80 -5.38 6.86
N TYR A 188 3.05 -6.19 5.82
CA TYR A 188 4.11 -5.93 4.85
C TYR A 188 3.59 -5.58 3.45
N VAL A 189 4.42 -4.85 2.71
CA VAL A 189 4.34 -4.73 1.25
C VAL A 189 5.51 -5.48 0.63
N TYR A 190 5.21 -6.48 -0.20
CA TYR A 190 6.21 -7.28 -0.90
C TYR A 190 6.04 -7.13 -2.41
N ILE A 191 7.14 -6.76 -3.09
CA ILE A 191 7.23 -6.68 -4.54
C ILE A 191 8.43 -7.50 -5.03
N ASN A 192 8.15 -8.50 -5.86
CA ASN A 192 9.20 -9.38 -6.39
C ASN A 192 10.11 -8.68 -7.40
N ASP A 193 9.52 -7.93 -8.34
CA ASP A 193 10.25 -7.23 -9.39
C ASP A 193 9.57 -5.91 -9.79
N GLY A 194 9.65 -4.93 -8.90
CA GLY A 194 9.03 -3.62 -9.05
C GLY A 194 9.37 -2.69 -7.90
N GLY A 195 8.93 -1.44 -8.00
CA GLY A 195 9.11 -0.41 -6.99
C GLY A 195 7.88 -0.24 -6.10
N ALA A 196 8.07 0.49 -5.01
CA ALA A 196 7.01 0.91 -4.12
C ALA A 196 6.99 2.43 -3.98
N SER A 197 5.81 3.03 -4.08
CA SER A 197 5.58 4.45 -3.79
C SER A 197 4.43 4.57 -2.79
N LEU A 198 4.74 5.04 -1.59
CA LEU A 198 3.78 5.22 -0.50
C LEU A 198 3.72 6.71 -0.16
N THR A 199 2.56 7.34 -0.33
CA THR A 199 2.36 8.78 -0.08
C THR A 199 1.16 9.04 0.82
N GLY A 200 1.27 10.02 1.73
CA GLY A 200 0.20 10.41 2.63
C GLY A 200 0.51 11.67 3.45
N THR A 201 -0.44 12.15 4.25
CA THR A 201 -0.20 13.18 5.28
C THR A 201 0.07 12.49 6.62
N GLY A 202 1.24 11.88 6.72
CA GLY A 202 1.59 10.92 7.77
C GLY A 202 1.57 9.50 7.23
N VAL A 203 2.66 8.78 7.47
CA VAL A 203 2.81 7.39 7.04
C VAL A 203 3.35 6.58 8.20
N ASN A 204 2.68 5.49 8.55
CA ASN A 204 3.14 4.50 9.52
C ASN A 204 3.27 3.12 8.86
N VAL A 205 4.46 2.53 8.98
CA VAL A 205 4.76 1.17 8.51
C VAL A 205 5.17 0.33 9.72
N ASP A 206 4.25 -0.47 10.24
CA ASP A 206 4.47 -1.25 11.46
C ASP A 206 5.41 -2.45 11.23
N ASP A 207 5.38 -3.03 10.04
CA ASP A 207 6.31 -4.10 9.63
C ASP A 207 7.19 -3.60 8.48
N SER A 208 7.10 -4.17 7.27
CA SER A 208 8.21 -4.05 6.30
C SER A 208 7.76 -3.78 4.87
N ILE A 209 8.61 -3.08 4.12
CA ILE A 209 8.51 -2.88 2.67
C ILE A 209 9.70 -3.54 2.00
N TRP A 210 9.45 -4.49 1.10
CA TRP A 210 10.48 -5.17 0.34
C TRP A 210 10.25 -5.04 -1.16
N ALA A 211 11.17 -4.37 -1.86
CA ALA A 211 11.23 -4.29 -3.31
C ALA A 211 12.54 -4.91 -3.83
N TYR A 212 12.47 -6.18 -4.27
CA TYR A 212 13.65 -6.95 -4.70
C TYR A 212 14.02 -6.79 -6.17
N GLY A 213 13.20 -6.08 -6.95
CA GLY A 213 13.39 -5.93 -8.40
C GLY A 213 14.63 -5.13 -8.77
N ALA A 214 15.51 -5.67 -9.60
CA ALA A 214 16.74 -4.98 -9.98
C ALA A 214 16.44 -3.58 -10.57
N GLY A 215 17.07 -2.55 -10.01
CA GLY A 215 16.89 -1.18 -10.49
C GLY A 215 15.61 -0.48 -9.99
N LYS A 216 14.91 -1.07 -9.01
CA LYS A 216 13.65 -0.53 -8.49
C LYS A 216 13.80 0.15 -7.13
N ASP A 217 13.01 1.20 -6.96
CA ASP A 217 13.09 2.10 -5.81
C ASP A 217 11.97 1.82 -4.82
N VAL A 218 12.21 2.21 -3.57
CA VAL A 218 11.17 2.43 -2.58
C VAL A 218 11.18 3.90 -2.21
N THR A 219 10.05 4.57 -2.43
CA THR A 219 9.82 5.95 -1.97
C THR A 219 8.68 5.95 -0.97
N ILE A 220 8.93 6.53 0.21
CA ILE A 220 7.91 6.78 1.22
C ILE A 220 7.91 8.27 1.53
N ASP A 221 6.78 8.94 1.34
CA ASP A 221 6.62 10.37 1.57
C ASP A 221 5.42 10.62 2.49
N SER A 222 5.69 11.06 3.72
CA SER A 222 4.65 11.40 4.70
C SER A 222 4.13 12.84 4.58
N GLY A 223 4.50 13.55 3.52
CA GLY A 223 3.99 14.89 3.23
C GLY A 223 4.41 15.88 4.31
N SER A 224 3.46 16.52 4.97
CA SER A 224 3.75 17.49 6.04
C SER A 224 4.01 16.88 7.41
N ASP A 225 3.63 15.62 7.62
CA ASP A 225 3.51 15.01 8.94
C ASP A 225 4.56 13.91 9.12
N ALA A 226 4.53 13.21 10.26
CA ALA A 226 5.54 12.22 10.62
C ALA A 226 5.53 10.97 9.71
N LEU A 227 6.74 10.47 9.44
CA LEU A 227 6.99 9.14 8.89
C LEU A 227 7.52 8.25 10.01
N ILE A 228 6.83 7.13 10.26
CA ILE A 228 7.22 6.12 11.23
C ILE A 228 7.36 4.79 10.50
N VAL A 229 8.49 4.11 10.72
CA VAL A 229 8.77 2.78 10.17
C VAL A 229 9.35 1.91 11.28
N ASP A 230 8.60 0.92 11.73
CA ASP A 230 9.04 0.04 12.81
C ASP A 230 9.85 -1.17 12.29
N GLY A 231 9.53 -1.71 11.12
CA GLY A 231 10.31 -2.79 10.50
C GLY A 231 11.29 -2.31 9.42
N TYR A 232 11.36 -3.04 8.30
CA TYR A 232 12.43 -2.90 7.31
C TYR A 232 11.98 -2.16 6.07
N VAL A 233 12.84 -1.31 5.51
CA VAL A 233 12.70 -0.80 4.15
C VAL A 233 13.86 -1.31 3.31
N TYR A 234 13.54 -2.12 2.31
CA TYR A 234 14.53 -2.63 1.36
C TYR A 234 14.16 -2.24 -0.07
N ALA A 235 15.09 -1.56 -0.74
CA ALA A 235 15.02 -1.26 -2.16
C ALA A 235 16.23 -1.84 -2.89
N ALA A 236 15.99 -2.50 -4.01
CA ALA A 236 17.05 -3.02 -4.87
C ALA A 236 17.85 -1.92 -5.59
N ARG A 237 17.33 -0.68 -5.69
CA ARG A 237 18.08 0.50 -6.14
C ARG A 237 18.08 1.58 -5.08
N ASP A 238 17.12 2.51 -5.08
CA ASP A 238 17.14 3.64 -4.14
C ASP A 238 16.06 3.48 -3.07
N ALA A 239 16.41 3.72 -1.80
CA ALA A 239 15.45 3.82 -0.69
C ALA A 239 15.36 5.28 -0.26
N VAL A 240 14.20 5.92 -0.48
CA VAL A 240 13.98 7.34 -0.24
C VAL A 240 12.84 7.52 0.76
N LEU A 241 13.15 8.07 1.93
CA LEU A 241 12.20 8.36 3.00
C LEU A 241 12.13 9.88 3.21
N LEU A 242 10.95 10.45 3.03
CA LEU A 242 10.70 11.89 3.07
C LEU A 242 9.62 12.20 4.10
N SER A 243 9.84 13.28 4.85
CA SER A 243 8.86 13.83 5.78
C SER A 243 9.04 15.34 5.92
N GLY A 244 7.93 16.06 5.98
CA GLY A 244 7.91 17.48 6.30
C GLY A 244 8.16 17.79 7.77
N ASP A 245 8.08 16.79 8.65
CA ASP A 245 8.21 16.94 10.10
C ASP A 245 9.28 16.00 10.66
N ILE A 246 8.93 14.77 11.02
CA ILE A 246 9.82 13.81 11.66
C ILE A 246 9.92 12.53 10.81
N VAL A 247 11.11 11.95 10.75
CA VAL A 247 11.31 10.55 10.34
C VAL A 247 11.79 9.75 11.55
N THR A 248 11.05 8.71 11.93
CA THR A 248 11.49 7.70 12.89
C THR A 248 11.54 6.34 12.21
N VAL A 249 12.72 5.72 12.17
CA VAL A 249 12.86 4.34 11.71
C VAL A 249 13.45 3.51 12.84
N SER A 250 12.68 2.60 13.41
CA SER A 250 13.14 1.70 14.47
C SER A 250 13.97 0.54 13.92
N GLY A 251 13.64 0.08 12.71
CA GLY A 251 14.34 -1.01 12.02
C GLY A 251 15.52 -0.56 11.16
N GLN A 252 15.64 -1.15 9.96
CA GLN A 252 16.76 -0.92 9.04
C GLN A 252 16.27 -0.43 7.67
N ILE A 253 17.04 0.49 7.09
CA ILE A 253 16.93 0.90 5.69
C ILE A 253 18.09 0.27 4.90
N GLY A 254 17.77 -0.39 3.79
CA GLY A 254 18.73 -1.01 2.89
C GLY A 254 18.47 -0.64 1.44
N ALA A 255 19.50 -0.17 0.74
CA ALA A 255 19.44 0.18 -0.67
C ALA A 255 20.56 -0.48 -1.49
N GLY A 256 20.23 -0.93 -2.70
CA GLY A 256 21.21 -1.43 -3.66
C GLY A 256 22.07 -0.32 -4.29
N ASN A 257 21.60 0.93 -4.27
CA ASN A 257 22.32 2.13 -4.69
C ASN A 257 22.29 3.19 -3.58
N ASP A 258 21.31 4.08 -3.49
CA ASP A 258 21.34 5.16 -2.50
C ASP A 258 20.27 5.01 -1.41
N THR A 259 20.63 5.28 -0.15
CA THR A 259 19.69 5.48 0.95
C THR A 259 19.60 6.97 1.26
N ILE A 260 18.40 7.55 1.16
CA ILE A 260 18.14 8.97 1.37
C ILE A 260 17.03 9.11 2.43
N VAL A 261 17.32 9.84 3.50
CA VAL A 261 16.34 10.17 4.53
C VAL A 261 16.33 11.67 4.76
N THR A 262 15.17 12.30 4.55
CA THR A 262 14.99 13.75 4.76
C THR A 262 13.82 14.03 5.68
N ALA A 263 14.02 14.89 6.68
CA ALA A 263 12.97 15.38 7.56
C ALA A 263 13.01 16.91 7.68
N GLY A 264 11.88 17.55 7.96
CA GLY A 264 11.86 18.98 8.28
C GLY A 264 12.49 19.31 9.63
N ASN A 265 12.20 18.50 10.65
CA ASN A 265 12.50 18.78 12.06
C ASN A 265 13.43 17.75 12.70
N LYS A 266 13.11 16.46 12.71
CA LYS A 266 13.95 15.46 13.40
C LYS A 266 14.07 14.16 12.62
N ILE A 267 15.24 13.56 12.66
CA ILE A 267 15.45 12.18 12.22
C ILE A 267 15.92 11.33 13.41
N THR A 268 15.29 10.17 13.61
CA THR A 268 15.78 9.10 14.47
C THR A 268 15.85 7.80 13.65
N LEU A 269 17.03 7.21 13.50
CA LEU A 269 17.25 5.98 12.71
C LEU A 269 17.83 4.86 13.55
N GLY A 270 17.31 3.66 13.37
CA GLY A 270 17.89 2.40 13.83
C GLY A 270 19.16 2.10 13.04
N SER A 271 19.06 1.81 11.74
CA SER A 271 20.24 1.63 10.89
C SER A 271 19.97 1.99 9.43
N ALA A 272 21.02 2.34 8.70
CA ALA A 272 20.95 2.67 7.28
C ALA A 272 22.15 2.09 6.53
N SER A 273 21.89 1.45 5.39
CA SER A 273 22.93 0.82 4.58
C SER A 273 22.65 1.03 3.10
N ALA A 274 23.71 1.26 2.33
CA ALA A 274 23.61 1.41 0.89
C ALA A 274 24.90 0.95 0.19
N SER A 275 24.79 0.38 -1.02
CA SER A 275 26.00 0.12 -1.81
C SER A 275 26.61 1.40 -2.38
N GLY A 276 25.77 2.41 -2.63
CA GLY A 276 26.11 3.78 -2.99
C GLY A 276 26.09 4.70 -1.77
N ASN A 277 25.48 5.87 -1.87
CA ASN A 277 25.51 6.88 -0.81
C ASN A 277 24.50 6.57 0.31
N VAL A 278 24.84 7.01 1.52
CA VAL A 278 23.85 7.19 2.59
C VAL A 278 23.77 8.67 2.94
N SER A 279 22.62 9.29 2.71
CA SER A 279 22.37 10.71 2.98
C SER A 279 21.22 10.86 3.97
N VAL A 280 21.49 11.41 5.14
CA VAL A 280 20.51 11.62 6.22
C VAL A 280 20.52 13.09 6.61
N GLY A 281 19.40 13.79 6.41
CA GLY A 281 19.34 15.24 6.60
C GLY A 281 18.07 15.73 7.27
N SER A 282 18.20 16.37 8.43
CA SER A 282 17.16 17.24 8.97
C SER A 282 17.38 18.69 8.52
N VAL A 283 16.32 19.37 8.09
CA VAL A 283 16.40 20.77 7.63
C VAL A 283 16.64 21.73 8.80
N SER A 284 15.95 21.52 9.92
CA SER A 284 15.92 22.50 11.02
C SER A 284 16.14 21.94 12.42
N GLY A 285 16.35 20.63 12.56
CA GLY A 285 16.63 20.02 13.86
C GLY A 285 17.62 18.87 13.81
N ASP A 286 17.43 17.90 14.69
CA ASP A 286 18.49 16.96 15.06
C ASP A 286 18.43 15.67 14.24
N VAL A 287 19.59 15.01 14.15
CA VAL A 287 19.73 13.66 13.60
C VAL A 287 20.26 12.75 14.71
N GLU A 288 19.53 11.68 14.98
CA GLU A 288 19.86 10.67 15.99
C GLU A 288 20.00 9.31 15.30
N ILE A 289 21.16 8.68 15.44
CA ILE A 289 21.51 7.41 14.81
C ILE A 289 21.79 6.39 15.91
N ASN A 290 20.88 5.43 16.06
CA ASN A 290 20.88 4.44 17.13
C ASN A 290 21.62 3.14 16.78
N GLY A 291 22.05 2.97 15.53
CA GLY A 291 22.74 1.79 15.03
C GLY A 291 23.60 2.12 13.80
N PRO A 292 24.11 1.11 13.07
CA PRO A 292 25.14 1.34 12.07
C PRO A 292 24.65 2.13 10.85
N VAL A 293 25.54 2.95 10.32
CA VAL A 293 25.38 3.63 9.02
C VAL A 293 26.53 3.21 8.11
N GLU A 294 26.19 2.54 7.00
CA GLU A 294 27.17 1.90 6.13
C GLU A 294 27.00 2.29 4.67
N SER A 295 28.09 2.77 4.06
CA SER A 295 28.22 2.92 2.62
C SER A 295 29.37 2.03 2.12
N VAL A 296 29.10 1.25 1.07
CA VAL A 296 30.12 0.35 0.49
C VAL A 296 31.04 1.09 -0.47
N ASN A 297 30.49 1.82 -1.45
CA ASN A 297 31.28 2.36 -2.56
C ASN A 297 31.38 3.89 -2.56
N ASN A 298 30.55 4.60 -1.81
CA ASN A 298 30.47 6.06 -1.87
C ASN A 298 30.45 6.67 -0.47
N ASN A 299 29.78 7.81 -0.34
CA ASN A 299 29.89 8.70 0.80
C ASN A 299 28.75 8.48 1.80
N ILE A 300 29.00 8.88 3.03
CA ILE A 300 27.98 9.10 4.05
C ILE A 300 27.92 10.60 4.33
N SER A 301 26.72 11.18 4.29
CA SER A 301 26.47 12.55 4.72
C SER A 301 25.38 12.58 5.78
N LEU A 302 25.69 13.10 6.96
CA LEU A 302 24.75 13.33 8.05
C LEU A 302 24.63 14.84 8.29
N THR A 303 23.42 15.40 8.22
CA THR A 303 23.18 16.83 8.37
C THR A 303 22.07 17.12 9.37
N GLY A 304 22.36 17.93 10.38
CA GLY A 304 21.40 18.38 11.39
C GLY A 304 22.01 19.43 12.33
N ASN A 305 21.21 20.04 13.20
CA ASN A 305 21.72 20.98 14.21
C ASN A 305 22.68 20.25 15.16
N ASN A 306 22.18 19.14 15.72
CA ASN A 306 22.95 18.18 16.49
C ASN A 306 22.89 16.82 15.79
N ILE A 307 24.01 16.10 15.81
CA ILE A 307 24.14 14.74 15.29
C ILE A 307 24.55 13.85 16.45
N THR A 308 23.64 13.00 16.90
CA THR A 308 23.86 12.06 17.99
C THR A 308 24.08 10.65 17.43
N LEU A 309 25.21 10.03 17.77
CA LEU A 309 25.62 8.75 17.22
C LEU A 309 25.84 7.72 18.34
N ALA A 310 25.02 6.68 18.36
CA ALA A 310 25.21 5.51 19.21
C ALA A 310 25.89 4.34 18.45
N GLY A 311 25.70 4.27 17.13
CA GLY A 311 26.29 3.25 16.24
C GLY A 311 27.53 3.70 15.47
N ASP A 312 28.15 2.74 14.77
CA ASP A 312 29.31 3.00 13.90
C ASP A 312 28.90 3.68 12.59
N VAL A 313 29.81 4.50 12.05
CA VAL A 313 29.64 5.17 10.76
C VAL A 313 30.80 4.77 9.84
N THR A 314 30.50 4.01 8.78
CA THR A 314 31.52 3.41 7.90
C THR A 314 31.24 3.68 6.42
N ALA A 315 32.01 4.57 5.81
CA ALA A 315 32.10 4.71 4.36
C ALA A 315 33.35 3.98 3.88
N SER A 316 33.20 2.78 3.32
CA SER A 316 34.36 1.90 3.04
C SER A 316 35.31 2.47 1.99
N ASN A 317 34.77 3.13 0.96
CA ASN A 317 35.55 3.69 -0.15
C ASN A 317 35.32 5.19 -0.37
N GLY A 318 34.48 5.84 0.45
CA GLY A 318 34.15 7.25 0.29
C GLY A 318 34.41 8.07 1.54
N ASP A 319 33.80 9.25 1.53
CA ASP A 319 33.91 10.25 2.58
C ASP A 319 32.81 10.06 3.63
N VAL A 320 33.09 10.53 4.86
CA VAL A 320 32.10 10.72 5.91
C VAL A 320 32.04 12.21 6.22
N ASP A 321 30.91 12.84 5.92
CA ASP A 321 30.67 14.27 6.17
C ASP A 321 29.62 14.45 7.27
N LEU A 322 30.02 15.08 8.39
CA LEU A 322 29.14 15.32 9.55
C LEU A 322 28.84 16.82 9.69
N ASN A 323 27.74 17.26 9.09
CA ASN A 323 27.32 18.67 9.07
C ASN A 323 26.41 19.00 10.26
N GLY A 324 27.00 19.17 11.44
CA GLY A 324 26.30 19.52 12.67
C GLY A 324 27.20 19.51 13.91
N THR A 325 26.63 19.76 15.09
CA THR A 325 27.35 19.51 16.35
C THR A 325 27.28 18.02 16.67
N VAL A 326 28.42 17.33 16.70
CA VAL A 326 28.46 15.87 16.85
C VAL A 326 28.59 15.45 18.32
N PHE A 327 27.74 14.52 18.74
CA PHE A 327 27.72 13.87 20.05
C PHE A 327 27.82 12.36 19.88
N ALA A 328 28.61 11.72 20.74
CA ALA A 328 28.61 10.27 20.89
C ALA A 328 27.70 9.90 22.06
N ASP A 329 26.72 9.01 21.84
CA ASP A 329 25.69 8.62 22.83
C ASP A 329 25.54 7.09 22.96
N GLY A 330 26.67 6.37 22.98
CA GLY A 330 26.67 4.92 23.14
C GLY A 330 27.45 4.46 24.37
N ALA A 331 26.96 3.39 25.01
CA ALA A 331 27.73 2.62 25.99
C ALA A 331 28.77 1.74 25.26
N GLY A 332 29.76 2.37 24.61
CA GLY A 332 30.74 1.67 23.79
C GLY A 332 31.71 2.61 23.07
N SER A 333 32.68 2.05 22.37
CA SER A 333 33.50 2.81 21.42
C SER A 333 32.73 2.94 20.12
N GLN A 334 32.53 4.17 19.64
CA GLN A 334 32.01 4.43 18.30
C GLN A 334 33.18 4.47 17.30
N THR A 335 33.03 3.80 16.17
CA THR A 335 34.01 3.80 15.09
C THR A 335 33.52 4.70 13.96
N PHE A 336 34.39 5.62 13.57
CA PHE A 336 34.24 6.43 12.37
C PHE A 336 35.29 5.99 11.38
N SER A 337 34.87 5.42 10.26
CA SER A 337 35.76 4.95 9.21
C SER A 337 35.36 5.56 7.89
N ALA A 338 36.29 6.33 7.32
CA ALA A 338 36.19 6.83 5.95
C ALA A 338 37.32 6.24 5.11
N GLY A 339 36.98 5.74 3.93
CA GLY A 339 37.96 5.26 2.95
C GLY A 339 38.82 6.39 2.39
N ASN A 340 38.29 7.62 2.37
CA ASN A 340 38.98 8.80 1.85
C ASN A 340 39.12 9.91 2.90
N ALA A 341 38.06 10.67 3.20
CA ALA A 341 38.10 11.77 4.18
C ALA A 341 36.99 11.67 5.22
N LEU A 342 37.31 12.11 6.45
CA LEU A 342 36.34 12.38 7.52
C LEU A 342 36.31 13.89 7.73
N THR A 343 35.16 14.54 7.49
CA THR A 343 35.00 16.00 7.60
C THR A 343 33.93 16.42 8.59
#